data_AF-A0A0F9HHK0-F1
#
_entry.id   AF-A0A0F9HHK0-F1
#
_cell.length_a   1.000
_cell.length_b   1.000
_cell.length_c   1.000
_cell.angle_alpha   90.00
_cell.angle_beta   90.00
_cell.angle_gamma   90.00
#
_symmetry.space_group_name_H-M   'P 1'
#
loop_
_entity.id
_entity.type
_entity.pdbx_description
1 polymer ?
#
loop_
_entity_poly.entity_id
_entity_poly.type
_entity_poly.pdbx_seq_one_letter_code
_entity_poly.pdbx_strand_id
1 'polypeptide(L)' 'MSLFYAVCKECGYSFKNKEPGRYFCPNCNKEKRFLKLELFDGSKPSEIHEND' A
#
# COMPACT_ATOMS: atom_id res chain seq x y z
N MET A 1 -6.18 6.69 -16.77
CA MET A 1 -5.25 7.25 -15.76
C MET A 1 -5.33 6.34 -14.54
N SER A 2 -4.43 5.36 -14.42
CA SER A 2 -4.49 4.38 -13.31
C SER A 2 -4.08 5.06 -12.00
N LEU A 3 -4.95 5.03 -10.99
CA LEU A 3 -4.64 5.51 -9.64
C LEU A 3 -4.12 4.33 -8.82
N PHE A 4 -2.90 4.47 -8.31
CA PHE A 4 -2.30 3.49 -7.39
C PHE A 4 -2.08 4.16 -6.03
N TYR A 5 -2.24 3.37 -4.97
CA TYR A 5 -2.07 3.85 -3.59
C TYR A 5 -0.99 3.03 -2.90
N ALA A 6 -0.06 3.67 -2.19
CA ALA A 6 0.86 2.97 -1.30
C ALA A 6 0.25 2.92 0.10
N VAL A 7 -0.15 1.75 0.57
CA VAL A 7 -0.86 1.56 1.85
C VAL A 7 0.06 0.93 2.89
N CYS A 8 0.11 1.50 4.09
CA CYS A 8 0.83 0.93 5.21
C CYS A 8 0.12 -0.33 5.70
N LYS A 9 0.80 -1.48 5.70
CA LYS A 9 0.23 -2.75 6.17
C LYS A 9 -0.20 -2.72 7.65
N GLU A 10 0.43 -1.86 8.45
CA GLU A 10 0.28 -1.87 9.92
C GLU A 10 -0.86 -0.97 10.41
N CYS A 11 -1.02 0.22 9.83
CA CYS A 11 -2.05 1.18 10.24
C CYS A 11 -3.07 1.54 9.15
N GLY A 12 -2.90 1.05 7.92
CA GLY A 12 -3.78 1.37 6.79
C GLY A 12 -3.57 2.76 6.18
N TYR A 13 -2.58 3.54 6.62
CA TYR A 13 -2.29 4.86 6.05
C TYR A 13 -1.92 4.75 4.56
N SER A 14 -2.61 5.48 3.69
CA SER A 14 -2.43 5.42 2.24
C SER A 14 -1.83 6.70 1.65
N PHE A 15 -0.84 6.56 0.77
CA PHE A 15 -0.36 7.63 -0.10
C PHE A 15 -0.92 7.46 -1.51
N LYS A 16 -1.42 8.55 -2.11
CA LYS A 16 -1.92 8.56 -3.49
C LYS A 16 -0.76 8.70 -4.48
N ASN A 17 -0.77 7.91 -5.55
CA ASN A 17 0.22 7.90 -6.64
C ASN A 17 1.67 7.80 -6.14
N LYS A 18 1.89 7.02 -5.09
CA LYS A 18 3.22 6.75 -4.54
C LYS A 18 3.58 5.29 -4.75
N GLU A 19 4.84 5.03 -5.07
CA GLU A 19 5.32 3.66 -5.30
C GLU A 19 5.34 2.86 -3.98
N PRO A 20 5.17 1.53 -4.05
CA PRO A 20 5.38 0.67 -2.88
C PRO A 20 6.84 0.69 -2.45
N GLY A 21 7.08 0.68 -1.14
CA GLY A 21 8.44 0.79 -0.61
C GLY A 21 8.46 0.95 0.90
N ARG A 22 9.64 1.15 1.48
CA ARG A 22 9.78 1.52 2.89
C ARG A 22 9.78 3.03 3.00
N TYR A 23 8.82 3.57 3.74
CA TYR A 23 8.73 5.00 4.00
C TYR A 23 8.43 5.24 5.46
N PHE A 24 8.74 6.43 5.94
CA PHE A 24 8.27 6.87 7.23
C PHE A 24 6.74 6.99 7.21
N CYS A 25 6.08 6.25 8.10
CA CYS A 25 4.63 6.32 8.26
C CYS A 25 4.32 7.38 9.34
N PRO A 26 3.61 8.47 9.01
CA PRO A 26 3.27 9.51 9.98
C PRO A 26 2.31 8.99 11.07
N ASN A 27 1.47 8.00 10.76
CA ASN A 27 0.57 7.38 11.75
C ASN A 27 1.31 6.48 12.74
N CYS A 28 2.27 5.69 12.25
CA CYS A 28 3.04 4.81 13.13
C CYS A 28 4.22 5.54 13.81
N ASN A 29 4.61 6.69 13.27
CA ASN A 29 5.80 7.46 13.62
C ASN A 29 7.10 6.65 13.52
N LYS A 30 7.17 5.76 12.52
CA LYS A 30 8.30 4.83 12.28
C LYS A 30 8.35 4.40 10.82
N GLU A 31 9.50 3.92 10.37
CA GLU A 31 9.67 3.40 9.02
C GLU A 31 8.90 2.09 8.85
N LYS A 32 8.05 2.04 7.82
CA LYS A 32 7.18 0.90 7.53
C LYS A 32 7.13 0.60 6.05
N ARG A 33 6.82 -0.65 5.74
CA ARG A 33 6.61 -1.12 4.37
C ARG A 33 5.20 -0.73 3.91
N PHE A 34 5.15 -0.06 2.78
CA PHE A 34 3.94 0.30 2.06
C PHE A 34 3.77 -0.61 0.85
N LEU A 35 2.55 -1.11 0.67
CA LEU A 35 2.18 -2.01 -0.42
C LEU A 35 1.39 -1.25 -1.48
N LYS A 36 1.55 -1.62 -2.74
CA LYS A 36 0.80 -1.03 -3.84
C LYS A 36 -0.60 -1.63 -3.83
N LEU A 37 -1.59 -0.77 -3.61
CA LEU A 37 -2.99 -1.08 -3.72
C LEU A 37 -3.51 -0.44 -5.02
N GLU A 38 -3.89 -1.29 -5.94
CA GLU A 38 -4.61 -0.91 -7.14
C GLU A 38 -6.08 -1.25 -6.88
N LEU A 39 -6.92 -0.23 -6.65
CA LEU A 39 -8.35 -0.46 -6.50
C LEU A 39 -8.92 -0.86 -7.87
N PHE A 40 -9.13 -2.16 -8.05
CA PHE A 40 -10.01 -2.68 -9.09
C PHE A 40 -11.41 -2.82 -8.49
N ASP A 41 -12.34 -1.99 -9.00
CA ASP A 41 -13.70 -1.75 -8.48
C ASP A 41 -14.66 -2.95 -8.67
N GLY A 42 -14.26 -4.20 -8.36
CA GLY A 42 -15.13 -5.32 -8.72
C GLY A 42 -15.00 -6.68 -8.06
N SER A 43 -13.92 -7.08 -7.40
CA SER A 43 -13.88 -8.41 -6.79
C SER A 43 -12.72 -8.57 -5.81
N LYS A 44 -13.08 -8.99 -4.58
CA LYS A 44 -12.34 -9.77 -3.57
C LYS A 44 -10.82 -9.53 -3.48
N PRO A 45 -10.28 -9.15 -2.29
CA PRO A 45 -8.83 -8.94 -2.12
C PRO A 45 -8.07 -10.24 -2.39
N SER A 46 -7.50 -10.36 -3.58
CA SER A 46 -6.59 -11.43 -3.96
C SER A 46 -5.24 -11.18 -3.30
N GLU A 47 -4.67 -12.26 -2.80
CA GLU A 47 -3.59 -12.30 -1.83
C GLU A 47 -2.33 -11.53 -2.23
N ILE A 48 -1.67 -11.03 -1.19
CA ILE A 48 -0.35 -10.41 -1.24
C ILE A 48 0.63 -11.46 -1.80
N HIS A 49 1.03 -11.34 -3.06
CA HIS A 49 2.11 -12.17 -3.61
C HIS A 49 3.45 -11.70 -2.99
N GLU A 50 3.94 -12.45 -2.01
CA GLU A 50 5.38 -12.55 -1.74
C GLU A 50 5.97 -13.49 -2.80
N ASN A 51 6.85 -12.96 -3.65
CA ASN A 51 7.70 -13.82 -4.46
C ASN A 51 8.85 -14.27 -3.56
N ASP A 52 8.90 -15.57 -3.28
CA ASP A 52 10.08 -16.31 -2.79
C ASP A 52 11.09 -16.48 -3.93
#